data_AF-A0A0M2UD54-F1
#
_entry.id   AF-A0A0M2UD54-F1
#
_cell.length_a   1.000
_cell.length_b   1.000
_cell.length_c   1.000
_cell.angle_alpha   90.00
_cell.angle_beta   90.00
_cell.angle_gamma   90.00
#
_symmetry.space_group_name_H-M   'P 1'
#
loop_
_entity.id
_entity.type
_entity.pdbx_description
1 polymer ?
#
loop_
_entity_poly.entity_id
_entity_poly.type
_entity_poly.pdbx_seq_one_letter_code
_entity_poly.pdbx_strand_id
1 'polypeptide(L)'
;MWFKDTEHQNSYAELRERAGVASSDREYRAALYVLAALNKPVEGYVFQRRIAFDALLKAARPWSSGEKALIRLAATLFNGHAWKAKVHDVFYILDPSNCQVALEALRIRYQRD
;
A
#
# COMPACT_ATOMS: atom_id res chain seq x y z
N MET A 1 -5.61 2.91 13.96
CA MET A 1 -5.21 3.05 12.55
C MET A 1 -5.79 4.36 12.05
N TRP A 2 -4.96 5.25 11.52
CA TRP A 2 -5.44 6.49 10.88
C TRP A 2 -5.90 6.20 9.45
N PHE A 3 -6.84 6.98 8.91
CA PHE A 3 -7.24 6.96 7.50
C PHE A 3 -7.42 8.41 7.03
N LYS A 4 -7.07 8.69 5.77
CA LYS A 4 -7.20 10.03 5.18
C LYS A 4 -8.66 10.47 5.01
N ASP A 5 -9.56 9.53 4.73
CA ASP A 5 -10.99 9.72 4.51
C ASP A 5 -11.74 8.38 4.65
N THR A 6 -13.07 8.43 4.56
CA THR A 6 -13.95 7.26 4.64
C THR A 6 -13.75 6.30 3.45
N GLU A 7 -13.41 6.82 2.26
CA GLU A 7 -13.16 6.01 1.07
C GLU A 7 -11.94 5.10 1.25
N HIS A 8 -10.86 5.64 1.83
CA HIS A 8 -9.67 4.87 2.19
C HIS A 8 -10.00 3.77 3.21
N GLN A 9 -10.78 4.09 4.25
CA GLN A 9 -11.18 3.09 5.24
C GLN A 9 -12.01 1.94 4.61
N ASN A 10 -12.96 2.29 3.75
CA ASN A 10 -13.83 1.32 3.08
C ASN A 10 -13.05 0.45 2.08
N SER A 11 -12.22 1.07 1.24
CA SER A 11 -11.35 0.36 0.29
C SER A 11 -10.40 -0.60 1.03
N TYR A 12 -9.86 -0.18 2.18
CA TYR A 12 -9.01 -1.05 2.99
C TYR A 12 -9.75 -2.28 3.53
N ALA A 13 -10.99 -2.10 4.00
CA ALA A 13 -11.82 -3.20 4.47
C ALA A 13 -12.12 -4.19 3.34
N GLU A 14 -12.53 -3.69 2.17
CA GLU A 14 -12.83 -4.50 0.98
C GLU A 14 -11.61 -5.29 0.50
N LEU A 15 -10.45 -4.62 0.36
CA LEU A 15 -9.22 -5.28 -0.07
C LEU A 15 -8.78 -6.37 0.90
N ARG A 16 -8.96 -6.16 2.21
CA ARG A 16 -8.65 -7.18 3.23
C ARG A 16 -9.55 -8.39 3.15
N GLU A 17 -10.85 -8.17 2.99
CA GLU A 17 -11.84 -9.23 2.85
C GLU A 17 -11.54 -10.07 1.60
N ARG A 18 -11.36 -9.41 0.45
CA ARG A 18 -11.02 -10.05 -0.82
C ARG A 18 -9.73 -10.84 -0.78
N ALA A 19 -8.71 -10.33 -0.09
CA ALA A 19 -7.42 -10.99 0.04
C ALA A 19 -7.42 -12.13 1.08
N GLY A 20 -8.44 -12.22 1.94
CA GLY A 20 -8.51 -13.20 3.02
C GLY A 20 -7.37 -13.05 4.03
N VAL A 21 -6.94 -11.81 4.32
CA VAL A 21 -5.72 -11.54 5.10
C VAL A 21 -5.96 -11.67 6.59
N ALA A 22 -5.18 -12.53 7.23
CA ALA A 22 -5.17 -12.70 8.68
C ALA A 22 -4.73 -11.43 9.41
N SER A 23 -5.24 -11.21 10.62
CA SER A 23 -4.85 -10.06 11.46
C SER A 23 -3.35 -10.04 11.77
N SER A 24 -2.71 -11.21 11.85
CA SER A 24 -1.28 -11.37 12.12
C SER A 24 -0.36 -11.07 10.93
N ASP A 25 -0.88 -11.03 9.70
CA ASP A 25 -0.10 -10.81 8.47
C ASP A 25 0.12 -9.30 8.24
N ARG A 26 1.17 -8.77 8.86
CA ARG A 26 1.44 -7.33 8.89
C ARG A 26 1.97 -6.82 7.56
N GLU A 27 2.76 -7.64 6.86
CA GLU A 27 3.24 -7.44 5.49
C GLU A 27 2.09 -7.08 4.56
N TYR A 28 1.09 -7.96 4.54
CA TYR A 28 -0.01 -7.83 3.62
C TYR A 28 -0.95 -6.71 4.06
N ARG A 29 -1.25 -6.60 5.36
CA ARG A 29 -2.06 -5.49 5.89
C ARG A 29 -1.46 -4.12 5.61
N ALA A 30 -0.15 -3.96 5.73
CA ALA A 30 0.51 -2.69 5.44
C ALA A 30 0.44 -2.34 3.94
N ALA A 31 0.65 -3.33 3.07
CA ALA A 31 0.55 -3.13 1.63
C ALA A 31 -0.87 -2.78 1.19
N LEU A 32 -1.89 -3.50 1.68
CA LEU A 32 -3.29 -3.21 1.35
C LEU A 32 -3.73 -1.84 1.84
N TYR A 33 -3.25 -1.41 3.01
CA TYR A 33 -3.54 -0.08 3.54
C TYR A 33 -3.02 1.01 2.59
N VAL A 34 -1.77 0.89 2.12
CA VAL A 34 -1.23 1.85 1.15
C VAL A 34 -2.01 1.83 -0.18
N LEU A 35 -2.36 0.64 -0.69
CA LEU A 35 -3.11 0.53 -1.94
C LEU A 35 -4.51 1.13 -1.85
N ALA A 36 -5.20 0.92 -0.73
CA ALA A 36 -6.51 1.51 -0.47
C ALA A 36 -6.48 3.04 -0.46
N ALA A 37 -5.36 3.65 -0.06
CA ALA A 37 -5.20 5.11 -0.08
C ALA A 37 -5.09 5.71 -1.48
N LEU A 38 -4.92 4.91 -2.54
CA LEU A 38 -4.75 5.44 -3.90
C LEU A 38 -6.08 5.92 -4.51
N ASN A 39 -7.22 5.41 -4.03
CA ASN A 39 -8.53 5.63 -4.65
C ASN A 39 -8.51 5.33 -6.16
N LYS A 40 -7.89 4.21 -6.52
CA LYS A 40 -7.71 3.70 -7.88
C LYS A 40 -8.21 2.25 -7.94
N PRO A 41 -8.59 1.74 -9.12
CA PRO A 41 -9.04 0.36 -9.28
C PRO A 41 -7.87 -0.63 -9.12
N VAL A 42 -7.49 -0.91 -7.87
CA VAL A 42 -6.36 -1.78 -7.51
C VAL A 42 -6.81 -3.20 -7.17
N GLU A 43 -8.11 -3.42 -7.00
CA GLU A 43 -8.71 -4.67 -6.53
C GLU A 43 -8.42 -5.83 -7.49
N GLY A 44 -8.33 -5.55 -8.80
CA GLY A 44 -7.97 -6.52 -9.83
C GLY A 44 -6.54 -7.09 -9.71
N TYR A 45 -5.68 -6.48 -8.90
CA TYR A 45 -4.30 -6.91 -8.69
C TYR A 45 -4.09 -7.60 -7.34
N VAL A 46 -5.11 -7.67 -6.50
CA VAL A 46 -5.07 -8.24 -5.15
C VAL A 46 -5.75 -9.61 -5.15
N PHE A 47 -5.03 -10.64 -4.71
CA PHE A 47 -5.47 -12.03 -4.68
C PHE A 47 -5.10 -12.69 -3.37
N GLN A 48 -5.71 -13.82 -3.02
CA GLN A 48 -5.29 -14.56 -1.83
C GLN A 48 -3.77 -14.85 -1.86
N ARG A 49 -3.04 -14.36 -0.84
CA ARG A 49 -1.58 -14.49 -0.64
C ARG A 49 -0.67 -13.78 -1.65
N ARG A 50 -1.18 -12.98 -2.59
CA ARG A 50 -0.32 -12.26 -3.57
C ARG A 50 -0.90 -10.94 -4.02
N ILE A 51 -0.01 -9.99 -4.31
CA ILE A 51 -0.34 -8.76 -5.04
C ILE A 51 0.50 -8.72 -6.32
N ALA A 52 -0.15 -8.52 -7.46
CA ALA A 52 0.51 -8.45 -8.77
C ALA A 52 1.16 -7.07 -9.01
N PHE A 53 2.19 -6.72 -8.22
CA PHE A 53 2.84 -5.40 -8.26
C PHE A 53 3.43 -5.04 -9.64
N ASP A 54 3.97 -6.00 -10.38
CA ASP A 54 4.45 -5.76 -11.75
C ASP A 54 3.34 -5.26 -12.69
N ALA A 55 2.18 -5.91 -12.64
CA ALA A 55 1.03 -5.55 -13.45
C ALA A 55 0.44 -4.22 -12.99
N LEU A 56 0.34 -4.02 -11.67
CA LEU A 56 -0.14 -2.78 -11.08
C LEU A 56 0.76 -1.59 -11.44
N LEU A 57 2.09 -1.72 -11.35
CA LEU A 57 3.03 -0.67 -11.74
C LEU A 57 2.96 -0.35 -13.24
N LYS A 58 2.73 -1.36 -14.10
CA LYS A 58 2.48 -1.13 -15.54
C LYS A 58 1.19 -0.34 -15.76
N ALA A 59 0.11 -0.69 -15.07
CA ALA A 59 -1.16 0.01 -15.13
C ALA A 59 -1.09 1.43 -14.54
N ALA A 60 -0.22 1.65 -13.57
CA ALA A 60 0.02 2.93 -12.90
C ALA A 60 0.93 3.90 -13.68
N ARG A 61 1.38 3.55 -14.90
CA ARG A 61 2.16 4.45 -15.77
C ARG A 61 1.58 5.88 -15.88
N PRO A 62 0.26 6.08 -16.11
CA PRO A 62 -0.33 7.42 -16.21
C PRO A 62 -0.58 8.09 -14.85
N TRP A 63 -0.35 7.42 -13.72
CA TRP A 63 -0.57 7.98 -12.40
C TRP A 63 0.56 8.92 -12.01
N SER A 64 0.31 9.75 -11.00
CA SER A 64 1.27 10.70 -10.44
C SER A 64 2.51 10.00 -9.87
N SER A 65 3.60 10.75 -9.74
CA SER A 65 4.84 10.25 -9.14
C SER A 65 4.64 9.81 -7.68
N GLY A 66 3.80 10.52 -6.92
CA GLY A 66 3.45 10.17 -5.54
C GLY A 66 2.68 8.85 -5.45
N GLU A 67 1.66 8.65 -6.28
CA GLU A 67 0.93 7.37 -6.36
C GLU A 67 1.86 6.21 -6.73
N LYS A 68 2.74 6.39 -7.72
CA LYS A 68 3.75 5.38 -8.08
C LYS A 68 4.74 5.12 -6.95
N ALA A 69 5.12 6.12 -6.17
CA ALA A 69 5.99 5.97 -5.01
C ALA A 69 5.31 5.15 -3.90
N LEU A 70 4.01 5.39 -3.65
CA LEU A 70 3.22 4.59 -2.72
C LEU A 70 3.09 3.12 -3.16
N ILE A 71 2.89 2.84 -4.45
CA ILE A 71 2.86 1.43 -4.94
C ILE A 71 4.21 0.74 -4.68
N ARG A 72 5.33 1.43 -4.91
CA ARG A 72 6.67 0.88 -4.61
C ARG A 72 6.87 0.63 -3.12
N LEU A 73 6.38 1.54 -2.28
CA LEU A 73 6.38 1.35 -0.83
C LEU A 73 5.55 0.13 -0.45
N ALA A 74 4.32 0.01 -0.96
CA ALA A 74 3.45 -1.15 -0.71
C ALA A 74 4.13 -2.47 -1.11
N ALA A 75 4.79 -2.50 -2.27
CA ALA A 75 5.54 -3.66 -2.74
C ALA A 75 6.69 -4.02 -1.80
N THR A 76 7.43 -3.01 -1.32
CA THR A 76 8.54 -3.17 -0.38
C THR A 76 8.05 -3.65 1.00
N LEU A 77 6.91 -3.16 1.49
CA LEU A 77 6.32 -3.58 2.76
C LEU A 77 5.77 -5.01 2.70
N PHE A 78 5.22 -5.40 1.54
CA PHE A 78 4.75 -6.76 1.29
C PHE A 78 5.90 -7.77 1.19
N ASN A 79 6.93 -7.47 0.40
CA ASN A 79 8.10 -8.33 0.22
C ASN A 79 9.35 -7.50 -0.11
N GLY A 80 10.04 -7.04 0.94
CA GLY A 80 11.25 -6.21 0.82
C GLY A 80 12.47 -6.92 0.21
N HIS A 81 12.45 -8.26 0.13
CA HIS A 81 13.52 -9.01 -0.54
C HIS A 81 13.41 -8.90 -2.07
N ALA A 82 12.19 -8.93 -2.60
CA ALA A 82 11.92 -8.82 -4.03
C ALA A 82 11.81 -7.35 -4.51
N TRP A 83 11.28 -6.47 -3.65
CA TRP A 83 11.00 -5.08 -3.97
C TRP A 83 11.76 -4.16 -3.04
N LYS A 84 12.64 -3.32 -3.58
CA LYS A 84 13.41 -2.35 -2.80
C LYS A 84 12.99 -0.94 -3.17
N ALA A 85 12.67 -0.15 -2.15
CA ALA A 85 12.47 1.29 -2.27
C ALA A 85 13.41 2.00 -1.29
N LYS A 86 14.08 3.06 -1.75
CA LYS A 86 14.85 3.93 -0.85
C LYS A 86 13.89 4.88 -0.14
N VAL A 87 14.13 5.13 1.14
CA VAL A 87 13.30 6.03 1.95
C VAL A 87 13.19 7.41 1.29
N HIS A 88 14.31 8.00 0.88
CA HIS A 88 14.32 9.32 0.23
C HIS A 88 13.48 9.35 -1.06
N ASP A 89 13.64 8.37 -1.94
CA ASP A 89 12.92 8.29 -3.22
C ASP A 89 11.40 8.18 -3.04
N VAL A 90 10.96 7.59 -1.92
CA VAL A 90 9.55 7.51 -1.57
C VAL A 90 9.10 8.84 -0.97
N PHE A 91 9.69 9.26 0.14
CA PHE A 91 9.15 10.32 0.99
C PHE A 91 9.33 11.74 0.42
N TYR A 92 10.36 12.00 -0.40
CA TYR A 92 10.59 13.34 -0.97
C TYR A 92 9.48 13.78 -1.95
N ILE A 93 8.78 12.82 -2.56
CA ILE A 93 7.78 13.09 -3.62
C ILE A 93 6.36 13.13 -3.05
N LEU A 94 6.13 12.63 -1.82
CA LEU A 94 4.80 12.55 -1.24
C LEU A 94 4.33 13.92 -0.77
N ASP A 95 3.08 14.25 -1.08
CA ASP A 95 2.37 15.32 -0.37
C ASP A 95 2.13 14.95 1.10
N PRO A 96 1.74 15.91 1.96
CA PRO A 96 1.55 15.66 3.39
C PRO A 96 0.56 14.52 3.72
N SER A 97 -0.51 14.36 2.93
CA SER A 97 -1.53 13.34 3.17
C SER A 97 -0.98 11.94 2.86
N ASN A 98 -0.32 11.80 1.71
CA ASN A 98 0.33 10.56 1.29
C ASN A 98 1.54 10.21 2.18
N CYS A 99 2.24 11.22 2.72
CA CYS A 99 3.29 11.01 3.71
C CYS A 99 2.73 10.37 5.00
N GLN A 100 1.59 10.87 5.50
CA GLN A 100 0.93 10.29 6.67
C GLN A 100 0.46 8.85 6.43
N VAL A 101 -0.03 8.55 5.22
CA VAL A 101 -0.34 7.17 4.80
C VAL A 101 0.91 6.29 4.86
N ALA A 102 2.04 6.75 4.31
CA ALA A 102 3.28 5.99 4.31
C ALA A 102 3.78 5.70 5.74
N LEU A 103 3.68 6.68 6.65
CA LEU A 103 4.07 6.51 8.06
C LEU A 103 3.17 5.50 8.79
N GLU A 104 1.85 5.59 8.61
CA GLU A 104 0.93 4.64 9.23
C GLU A 104 1.12 3.22 8.67
N ALA A 105 1.45 3.08 7.37
CA ALA A 105 1.79 1.78 6.78
C ALA A 105 3.05 1.16 7.40
N LEU A 106 4.10 1.97 7.62
CA LEU A 106 5.31 1.53 8.32
C LEU A 106 4.98 1.08 9.76
N ARG A 107 4.11 1.83 10.44
CA ARG A 107 3.63 1.49 11.77
C ARG A 107 2.92 0.14 11.79
N ILE A 108 1.98 -0.10 10.86
CA ILE A 108 1.29 -1.39 10.71
C ILE A 108 2.28 -2.53 10.48
N ARG A 109 3.30 -2.29 9.65
CA ARG A 109 4.29 -3.31 9.29
C ARG A 109 5.20 -3.69 10.45
N TYR A 110 5.73 -2.71 11.17
CA TYR A 110 6.90 -2.88 12.05
C TYR A 110 6.63 -2.64 13.54
N GLN A 111 5.60 -1.88 13.90
CA GLN A 111 5.28 -1.71 15.31
C GLN A 111 4.72 -3.03 15.85
N ARG A 112 5.32 -3.54 16.92
CA ARG A 112 4.82 -4.70 17.67
C ARG A 112 3.94 -4.19 18.80
N ASP A 113 2.76 -4.80 18.94
CA ASP A 113 1.93 -4.70 20.14
C ASP A 113 2.64 -5.37 21.32
#